data_AF-A0A356E4Q1-F1
#
_entry.id   AF-A0A356E4Q1-F1
#
_cell.length_a   1.000
_cell.length_b   1.000
_cell.length_c   1.000
_cell.angle_alpha   90.00
_cell.angle_beta   90.00
_cell.angle_gamma   90.00
#
_symmetry.space_group_name_H-M   'P 1'
#
loop_
_entity.id
_entity.type
_entity.pdbx_description
1 polymer ?
#
loop_
_entity_poly.entity_id
_entity_poly.type
_entity_poly.pdbx_seq_one_letter_code
_entity_poly.pdbx_strand_id
1 'polypeptide(L)'
;MIQDIDIKLNFDELMNACNSERQWLLELIEEEVIIVQGAPEQAIFSGRQMDRVRRAQRISRDFDASIPALSLIMRLLDEVEELRKLEHPLSLLDDK
;
A
#
# COMPACT_ATOMS: atom_id res chain seq x y z
N MET A 1 16.49 17.91 8.41
CA MET A 1 16.45 17.33 7.06
C MET A 1 16.77 15.85 7.22
N ILE A 2 15.75 15.03 7.51
CA ILE A 2 15.94 13.58 7.61
C ILE A 2 16.14 13.13 6.17
N GLN A 3 17.35 12.68 5.82
CA GLN A 3 17.56 11.98 4.56
C GLN A 3 16.74 10.70 4.65
N ASP A 4 15.59 10.69 3.97
CA ASP A 4 14.80 9.48 3.77
C ASP A 4 15.73 8.47 3.09
N ILE A 5 16.15 7.45 3.83
CA ILE A 5 16.81 6.29 3.23
C ILE A 5 15.67 5.60 2.46
N ASP A 6 15.48 5.99 1.22
CA ASP A 6 14.45 5.42 0.36
C ASP A 6 14.88 4.00 0.02
N ILE A 7 14.34 3.04 0.76
CA ILE A 7 14.55 1.61 0.51
C ILE A 7 14.09 1.34 -0.92
N LYS A 8 14.99 0.82 -1.75
CA LYS A 8 14.72 0.40 -3.12
C LYS A 8 14.81 -1.11 -3.20
N LEU A 9 13.69 -1.73 -3.53
CA LEU A 9 13.56 -3.17 -3.67
C LEU A 9 13.27 -3.48 -5.14
N ASN A 10 13.93 -4.47 -5.72
CA ASN A 10 13.43 -5.10 -6.93
C ASN A 10 12.25 -6.04 -6.61
N PHE A 11 11.64 -6.63 -7.64
CA PHE A 11 10.47 -7.49 -7.49
C PHE A 11 10.72 -8.70 -6.56
N ASP A 12 11.86 -9.38 -6.70
CA ASP A 12 12.20 -10.55 -5.88
C ASP A 12 12.50 -10.16 -4.42
N GLU A 13 13.18 -9.03 -4.21
CA GLU A 13 13.43 -8.47 -2.88
C GLU A 13 12.12 -8.11 -2.17
N LEU A 14 11.15 -7.53 -2.90
CA LEU A 14 9.84 -7.23 -2.35
C LEU A 14 9.07 -8.51 -1.99
N MET A 15 9.04 -9.51 -2.88
CA MET A 15 8.41 -10.81 -2.59
C MET A 15 8.98 -11.44 -1.33
N ASN A 16 10.32 -11.46 -1.21
CA ASN A 16 11.00 -12.02 -0.04
C ASN A 16 10.72 -11.23 1.23
N ALA A 17 10.76 -9.89 1.17
CA ALA A 17 10.52 -9.03 2.33
C ALA A 17 9.07 -9.07 2.85
N CYS A 18 8.12 -9.44 1.99
CA CYS A 18 6.71 -9.61 2.32
C CYS A 18 6.30 -11.07 2.48
N ASN A 19 7.17 -12.04 2.19
CA ASN A 19 6.81 -13.46 2.10
C ASN A 19 5.57 -13.68 1.22
N SER A 20 5.54 -13.03 0.06
CA SER A 20 4.43 -13.05 -0.91
C SER A 20 4.71 -14.01 -2.06
N GLU A 21 3.67 -14.66 -2.54
CA GLU A 21 3.74 -15.41 -3.80
C GLU A 21 3.76 -14.47 -5.01
N ARG A 22 4.46 -14.87 -6.07
CA ARG A 22 4.58 -14.09 -7.31
C ARG A 22 3.23 -13.71 -7.89
N GLN A 23 2.36 -14.71 -8.06
CA GLN A 23 1.05 -14.51 -8.68
C GLN A 23 0.20 -13.51 -7.88
N TRP A 24 0.22 -13.64 -6.55
CA TRP A 24 -0.48 -12.73 -5.66
C TRP A 24 0.01 -11.29 -5.78
N LEU A 25 1.33 -11.08 -5.87
CA LEU A 25 1.89 -9.74 -6.06
C LEU A 25 1.54 -9.13 -7.43
N LEU A 26 1.49 -9.95 -8.49
CA LEU A 26 1.04 -9.51 -9.81
C LEU A 26 -0.43 -9.11 -9.80
N GLU A 27 -1.29 -9.89 -9.15
CA GLU A 27 -2.72 -9.58 -9.00
C GLU A 27 -2.94 -8.28 -8.21
N LEU A 28 -2.13 -8.02 -7.17
CA LEU A 28 -2.18 -6.73 -6.47
C LEU A 28 -1.87 -5.54 -7.39
N ILE A 29 -0.96 -5.71 -8.34
CA ILE A 29 -0.58 -4.66 -9.28
C ILE A 29 -1.64 -4.48 -10.36
N GLU A 30 -2.21 -5.59 -10.85
CA GLU A 30 -3.32 -5.60 -11.80
C GLU A 30 -4.57 -4.91 -11.25
N GLU A 31 -4.89 -5.15 -9.98
CA GLU A 31 -6.02 -4.52 -9.27
C GLU A 31 -5.66 -3.15 -8.65
N GLU A 32 -4.53 -2.57 -9.06
CA GLU A 32 -4.04 -1.25 -8.66
C GLU A 32 -3.90 -1.04 -7.13
N VAL A 33 -3.79 -2.13 -6.36
CA VAL A 33 -3.45 -2.07 -4.93
C VAL A 33 -2.06 -1.47 -4.76
N ILE A 34 -1.15 -1.73 -5.71
CA ILE A 34 0.17 -1.11 -5.78
C ILE A 34 0.41 -0.70 -7.22
N ILE A 35 0.87 0.53 -7.43
CA ILE A 35 1.12 1.07 -8.78
C ILE A 35 2.61 1.00 -9.08
N VAL A 36 2.95 0.56 -10.29
CA VAL A 36 4.34 0.50 -10.80
C VAL A 36 4.42 1.13 -12.19
N GLN A 37 5.63 1.52 -12.59
CA GLN A 37 5.90 1.98 -13.96
C GLN A 37 6.54 0.86 -14.77
N GLY A 38 5.99 0.58 -15.95
CA GLY A 38 6.51 -0.46 -16.83
C GLY A 38 6.19 -1.88 -16.34
N ALA A 39 7.05 -2.83 -16.69
CA ALA A 39 6.86 -4.23 -16.31
C ALA A 39 7.09 -4.43 -14.79
N PRO A 40 6.16 -5.07 -14.05
CA PRO A 40 6.28 -5.28 -12.61
C PRO A 40 7.61 -5.88 -12.16
N GLU A 41 8.11 -6.84 -12.94
CA GLU A 41 9.33 -7.60 -12.64
C GLU A 41 10.62 -6.76 -12.83
N GLN A 42 10.52 -5.66 -13.56
CA GLN A 42 11.62 -4.72 -13.79
C GLN A 42 11.46 -3.44 -12.96
N ALA A 43 10.37 -3.33 -12.20
CA ALA A 43 10.08 -2.16 -11.40
C ALA A 43 10.93 -2.12 -10.12
N ILE A 44 11.15 -0.90 -9.63
CA ILE A 44 11.72 -0.65 -8.32
C ILE A 44 10.60 -0.21 -7.39
N PHE A 45 10.56 -0.82 -6.21
CA PHE A 45 9.56 -0.60 -5.19
C PHE A 45 10.17 0.14 -4.01
N SER A 46 9.42 1.12 -3.51
CA SER A 46 9.77 1.89 -2.31
C SER A 46 9.36 1.17 -1.03
N GLY A 47 9.91 1.61 0.11
CA GLY A 47 9.44 1.18 1.44
C GLY A 47 7.94 1.41 1.64
N ARG A 48 7.37 2.49 1.09
CA ARG A 48 5.92 2.75 1.15
C ARG A 48 5.10 1.69 0.42
N GLN A 49 5.57 1.23 -0.75
CA GLN A 49 4.91 0.16 -1.48
C GLN A 49 5.02 -1.17 -0.73
N MET A 50 6.17 -1.47 -0.10
CA MET A 50 6.32 -2.64 0.77
C MET A 50 5.32 -2.62 1.93
N ASP A 51 5.17 -1.49 2.63
CA ASP A 51 4.21 -1.37 3.73
C ASP A 51 2.76 -1.51 3.23
N ARG A 52 2.46 -1.00 2.03
CA ARG A 52 1.17 -1.17 1.38
C ARG A 52 0.87 -2.64 1.08
N VAL A 53 1.85 -3.41 0.60
CA VAL A 53 1.74 -4.87 0.39
C VAL A 53 1.46 -5.59 1.71
N ARG A 54 2.19 -5.27 2.77
CA ARG A 54 1.97 -5.88 4.11
C ARG A 54 0.59 -5.56 4.68
N ARG A 55 0.10 -4.32 4.47
CA ARG A 55 -1.26 -3.93 4.85
C ARG A 55 -2.30 -4.75 4.10
N ALA A 56 -2.11 -4.91 2.79
CA ALA A 56 -2.96 -5.74 1.94
C ALA A 56 -2.99 -7.21 2.41
N GLN A 57 -1.84 -7.82 2.72
CA GLN A 57 -1.76 -9.19 3.25
C GLN A 57 -2.53 -9.36 4.56
N ARG A 58 -2.40 -8.40 5.48
CA ARG A 58 -3.12 -8.44 6.76
C ARG A 58 -4.63 -8.37 6.55
N ILE A 59 -5.11 -7.45 5.72
CA ILE A 59 -6.55 -7.34 5.42
C ILE A 59 -7.07 -8.60 4.73
N SER A 60 -6.34 -9.12 3.74
CA SER A 60 -6.72 -10.37 3.07
C SER A 60 -6.87 -11.52 4.09
N ARG A 61 -5.95 -11.65 5.04
CA ARG A 61 -6.01 -12.67 6.10
C ARG A 61 -7.14 -12.45 7.10
N ASP A 62 -7.30 -11.22 7.58
CA ASP A 62 -8.25 -10.89 8.65
C ASP A 62 -9.71 -10.97 8.15
N PHE A 63 -9.94 -10.75 6.86
CA PHE A 63 -11.27 -10.67 6.25
C PHE A 63 -11.55 -11.76 5.19
N ASP A 64 -10.60 -12.68 4.95
CA ASP A 64 -10.63 -13.65 3.84
C ASP A 64 -11.00 -12.98 2.49
N ALA A 65 -10.44 -11.79 2.27
CA ALA A 65 -10.83 -10.93 1.16
C ALA A 65 -10.13 -11.36 -0.14
N SER A 66 -10.91 -11.43 -1.23
CA SER A 66 -10.37 -11.55 -2.59
C SER A 66 -9.60 -10.30 -3.00
N ILE A 67 -8.74 -10.40 -4.02
CA ILE A 67 -7.93 -9.25 -4.48
C ILE A 67 -8.79 -8.05 -4.94
N PRO A 68 -9.88 -8.23 -5.71
CA PRO A 68 -10.75 -7.11 -6.05
C PRO A 68 -11.39 -6.44 -4.83
N ALA A 69 -11.82 -7.24 -3.84
CA ALA A 69 -12.35 -6.71 -2.59
C ALA A 69 -11.27 -5.96 -1.81
N LEU A 70 -10.05 -6.48 -1.80
CA LEU A 70 -8.90 -5.87 -1.14
C LEU A 70 -8.53 -4.51 -1.76
N SER A 71 -8.56 -4.39 -3.09
CA SER A 71 -8.37 -3.10 -3.79
C SER A 71 -9.41 -2.07 -3.35
N LEU A 72 -10.68 -2.45 -3.30
CA LEU A 72 -11.73 -1.57 -2.82
C LEU A 72 -11.51 -1.16 -1.35
N ILE A 73 -11.23 -2.10 -0.47
CA ILE A 73 -11.00 -1.83 0.96
C ILE A 73 -9.81 -0.89 1.15
N MET A 74 -8.70 -1.14 0.45
CA MET A 74 -7.50 -0.31 0.52
C MET A 74 -7.77 1.12 0.08
N ARG A 75 -8.49 1.33 -1.04
CA ARG A 75 -8.89 2.66 -1.50
C ARG A 75 -9.81 3.38 -0.51
N LEU A 76 -10.77 2.68 0.08
CA LEU A 76 -11.66 3.26 1.10
C LEU A 76 -10.90 3.65 2.36
N LEU A 77 -9.91 2.84 2.77
CA LEU A 77 -9.07 3.16 3.91
C LEU A 77 -8.17 4.38 3.64
N ASP A 78 -7.65 4.51 2.42
CA ASP A 78 -6.90 5.69 2.00
C ASP A 78 -7.80 6.94 2.05
N GLU A 79 -9.03 6.85 1.53
CA GLU A 79 -10.01 7.96 1.57
C GLU A 79 -10.35 8.38 3.00
N VAL A 80 -10.59 7.42 3.91
CA VAL A 80 -10.83 7.71 5.33
C VAL A 80 -9.64 8.39 5.98
N GLU A 81 -8.41 8.00 5.60
CA GLU A 81 -7.19 8.60 6.12
C GLU A 81 -7.03 10.05 5.64
N GLU A 82 -7.35 10.33 4.38
CA GLU A 82 -7.38 11.71 3.85
C GLU A 82 -8.47 12.57 4.50
N LEU A 83 -9.69 12.04 4.66
CA LEU A 83 -10.77 12.75 5.35
C LEU A 83 -10.38 13.13 6.79
N ARG A 84 -9.76 12.21 7.54
CA ARG A 84 -9.29 12.49 8.91
C ARG A 84 -8.20 13.56 8.96
N LYS A 85 -7.33 13.65 7.94
CA LYS A 85 -6.34 14.72 7.82
C LYS A 85 -6.98 16.09 7.56
N LEU A 86 -8.20 16.15 7.02
CA LEU A 86 -8.95 17.39 6.82
C LEU A 86 -9.74 17.82 8.06
N GLU A 87 -10.25 16.87 8.85
CA GLU A 87 -10.93 17.18 10.13
C GLU A 87 -9.95 17.66 11.21
N HIS A 88 -8.74 17.08 11.25
CA HIS A 88 -7.73 17.46 12.24
C HIS A 88 -7.35 18.97 12.25
N PRO A 89 -7.13 19.65 11.11
CA PRO A 89 -6.86 21.09 11.08
C PRO A 89 -8.09 21.95 11.43
N LEU A 90 -9.32 21.45 11.21
CA LEU A 90 -10.55 22.17 11.60
C LEU A 90 -10.76 22.13 13.12
N SER A 91 -10.43 21.01 13.79
CA SER A 91 -10.50 20.92 15.25
C SER A 91 -9.58 21.89 16.00
N LEU A 92 -8.53 22.40 15.36
CA LEU A 92 -7.63 23.42 15.92
C LEU A 92 -8.19 24.85 15.83
N LEU A 93 -9.31 25.05 15.12
CA LEU A 93 -9.96 26.35 14.95
C LEU A 93 -11.17 26.54 15.86
N ASP A 94 -11.68 25.47 16.46
CA ASP A 94 -12.83 25.48 17.37
C ASP A 94 -12.44 25.80 18.84
N ASP A 95 -11.14 25.94 19.14
CA ASP A 95 -10.61 26.30 20.47
C ASP A 95 -10.49 27.83 20.70
N LYS A 96 -11.38 28.67 20.14
CA LYS A 96 -11.39 30.14 20.38
C LYS A 96 -12.69 30.69 20.94
#